data_AF-A0A651E2A7-F1
#
_entry.id   AF-A0A651E2A7-F1
#
_cell.length_a   1.000
_cell.length_b   1.000
_cell.length_c   1.000
_cell.angle_alpha   90.00
_cell.angle_beta   90.00
_cell.angle_gamma   90.00
#
_symmetry.space_group_name_H-M   'P 1'
#
loop_
_entity.id
_entity.type
_entity.pdbx_description
1 polymer ?
#
loop_
_entity_poly.entity_id
_entity_poly.type
_entity_poly.pdbx_seq_one_letter_code
_entity_poly.pdbx_strand_id
1 'polypeptide(L)'
;MVHPNRLEITMSSLTIHSIDPTLKAALDREASRRGTSKNQLVKDLLARDLGVSTAAEAHSEYREFCGLWTEEDARDFTRIQESNEHVDLSEWQD
;
A
#
# COMPACT_ATOMS: atom_id res chain seq x y z
N MET A 1 -26.97 19.59 -14.57
CA MET A 1 -26.14 19.56 -13.36
C MET A 1 -24.86 18.82 -13.73
N VAL A 2 -23.77 19.55 -13.97
CA VAL A 2 -22.51 18.97 -14.46
C VAL A 2 -21.79 18.35 -13.27
N HIS A 3 -21.69 17.02 -13.23
CA HIS A 3 -20.84 16.37 -12.26
C HIS A 3 -19.38 16.71 -12.59
N PRO A 4 -18.63 17.33 -11.66
CA PRO A 4 -17.23 17.60 -11.90
C PRO A 4 -16.49 16.27 -12.05
N ASN A 5 -15.69 16.22 -13.11
CA ASN A 5 -14.70 15.21 -13.47
C ASN A 5 -14.19 14.42 -12.25
N ARG A 6 -14.80 13.26 -11.98
CA ARG A 6 -14.25 12.26 -11.08
C ARG A 6 -13.09 11.66 -11.85
N LEU A 7 -11.86 12.01 -11.48
CA LEU A 7 -10.69 11.25 -11.93
C LEU A 7 -10.89 9.84 -11.37
N GLU A 8 -11.51 8.96 -12.15
CA GLU A 8 -11.45 7.53 -11.91
C GLU A 8 -9.97 7.18 -11.94
N ILE A 9 -9.40 6.86 -10.77
CA ILE A 9 -8.10 6.21 -10.70
C ILE A 9 -8.30 4.84 -11.36
N THR A 10 -8.00 4.78 -12.66
CA THR A 10 -8.01 3.54 -13.41
C THR A 10 -6.78 2.77 -12.99
N MET A 11 -7.00 1.73 -12.18
CA MET A 11 -5.95 0.82 -11.72
C MET A 11 -5.30 0.16 -12.93
N SER A 12 -4.15 0.70 -13.33
CA SER A 12 -3.37 0.25 -14.48
C SER A 12 -2.06 -0.34 -13.97
N SER A 13 -1.75 -1.55 -14.43
CA SER A 13 -0.54 -2.27 -14.04
C SER A 13 0.54 -2.11 -15.11
N LEU A 14 1.76 -1.79 -14.68
CA LEU A 14 2.96 -1.75 -15.51
C LEU A 14 3.95 -2.80 -15.01
N THR A 15 4.24 -3.80 -15.85
CA THR A 15 5.27 -4.81 -15.57
C THR A 15 6.53 -4.51 -16.37
N ILE A 16 7.66 -4.35 -15.68
CA ILE A 16 8.98 -4.17 -16.31
C ILE A 16 9.70 -5.51 -16.28
N HIS A 17 9.85 -6.15 -17.44
CA HIS A 17 10.55 -7.42 -17.58
C HIS A 17 12.06 -7.22 -17.71
N SER A 18 12.83 -8.23 -17.27
CA SER A 18 14.28 -8.32 -17.48
C SER A 18 15.07 -7.10 -17.01
N ILE A 19 14.77 -6.60 -15.82
CA ILE A 19 15.53 -5.52 -15.21
C ILE A 19 16.97 -5.96 -14.91
N ASP A 20 17.95 -5.16 -15.33
CA ASP A 20 19.36 -5.43 -15.06
C ASP A 20 19.60 -5.52 -13.53
N PRO A 21 20.39 -6.51 -13.05
CA PRO A 21 20.66 -6.67 -11.63
C PRO A 21 21.28 -5.44 -10.95
N THR A 22 22.12 -4.69 -11.68
CA THR A 22 22.74 -3.46 -11.19
C THR A 22 21.70 -2.37 -11.02
N LEU A 23 20.81 -2.21 -11.99
CA LEU A 23 19.70 -1.26 -11.90
C LEU A 23 18.76 -1.61 -10.74
N LYS A 24 18.44 -2.90 -10.57
CA LYS A 24 17.64 -3.36 -9.43
C LYS A 24 18.32 -2.99 -8.09
N ALA A 25 19.61 -3.25 -7.94
CA ALA A 25 20.35 -2.92 -6.73
C ALA A 25 20.41 -1.39 -6.47
N ALA A 26 20.50 -0.58 -7.52
CA ALA A 26 20.44 0.88 -7.42
C ALA A 26 19.06 1.35 -6.93
N LEU A 27 17.97 0.81 -7.51
CA LEU A 27 16.60 1.11 -7.07
C LEU A 27 16.37 0.70 -5.62
N ASP A 28 16.86 -0.47 -5.21
CA ASP A 28 16.71 -0.99 -3.85
C ASP A 28 17.36 -0.06 -2.81
N ARG A 29 18.60 0.39 -3.09
CA ARG A 29 19.31 1.34 -2.22
C ARG A 29 18.62 2.70 -2.18
N GLU A 30 18.19 3.21 -3.33
CA GLU A 30 17.60 4.53 -3.40
C GLU A 30 16.23 4.59 -2.73
N ALA A 31 15.41 3.56 -2.88
CA ALA A 31 14.13 3.42 -2.18
C ALA A 31 14.34 3.41 -0.66
N SER A 32 15.32 2.64 -0.19
CA SER A 32 15.70 2.58 1.23
C SER A 32 16.18 3.94 1.74
N ARG A 33 17.03 4.64 0.97
CA ARG A 33 17.56 5.96 1.32
C ARG A 33 16.46 7.03 1.41
N ARG A 34 15.42 6.95 0.56
CA ARG A 34 14.29 7.89 0.55
C ARG A 34 13.17 7.49 1.51
N GLY A 35 13.19 6.28 2.05
CA GLY A 35 12.07 5.74 2.85
C GLY A 35 10.79 5.56 2.02
N THR A 36 10.90 5.25 0.73
CA THR A 36 9.75 5.04 -0.16
C THR A 36 9.71 3.61 -0.69
N SER A 37 8.54 3.16 -1.15
CA SER A 37 8.45 1.89 -1.88
C SER A 37 9.13 2.01 -3.25
N LYS A 38 9.60 0.89 -3.80
CA LYS A 38 10.22 0.86 -5.15
C LYS A 38 9.24 1.35 -6.22
N ASN A 39 7.97 0.98 -6.11
CA ASN A 39 6.94 1.46 -7.03
C ASN A 39 6.77 2.97 -6.94
N GLN A 40 6.73 3.54 -5.73
CA GLN A 40 6.64 4.99 -5.59
C GLN A 40 7.89 5.68 -6.15
N LEU A 41 9.09 5.16 -5.88
CA LEU A 41 10.32 5.67 -6.47
C LEU A 41 10.28 5.67 -8.00
N VAL A 42 9.86 4.57 -8.63
CA VAL A 42 9.76 4.47 -10.10
C VAL A 42 8.74 5.47 -10.64
N LYS A 43 7.57 5.60 -9.99
CA LYS A 43 6.55 6.60 -10.36
C LYS A 43 7.13 8.01 -10.29
N ASP A 44 7.84 8.36 -9.21
CA ASP A 44 8.44 9.68 -9.04
C ASP A 44 9.52 9.96 -10.10
N LEU A 45 10.37 8.98 -10.42
CA LEU A 45 11.42 9.12 -11.42
C LEU A 45 10.82 9.36 -12.81
N LEU A 46 9.82 8.55 -13.20
CA LEU A 46 9.12 8.71 -14.49
C LEU A 46 8.37 10.04 -14.55
N ALA A 47 7.70 10.43 -13.46
CA ALA A 47 6.95 11.68 -13.40
C ALA A 47 7.86 12.90 -13.58
N ARG A 48 9.01 12.89 -12.90
CA ARG A 48 10.04 13.95 -13.03
C ARG A 48 10.58 14.04 -14.46
N ASP A 49 10.90 12.91 -15.07
CA ASP A 49 11.46 12.87 -16.42
C ASP A 49 10.45 13.35 -17.48
N LEU A 50 9.18 13.00 -17.30
CA LEU A 50 8.08 13.42 -18.18
C LEU A 50 7.52 14.82 -17.85
N GLY A 51 8.02 15.48 -16.80
CA GLY A 51 7.56 16.80 -16.36
C GLY A 51 6.13 16.82 -15.82
N VAL A 52 5.62 15.69 -15.32
CA VAL A 52 4.28 15.57 -14.74
C VAL A 52 4.35 15.50 -13.21
N SER A 53 3.38 16.11 -12.54
CA SER A 53 3.24 15.98 -11.09
C SER A 53 2.41 14.73 -10.77
N THR A 54 2.97 13.81 -10.00
CA THR A 54 2.19 12.74 -9.37
C THR A 54 1.83 13.19 -7.96
N ALA A 55 0.62 13.73 -7.80
CA ALA A 55 0.05 13.83 -6.48
C ALA A 55 -0.19 12.39 -6.00
N ALA A 56 0.67 11.91 -5.09
CA ALA A 56 0.38 10.68 -4.38
C ALA A 56 -0.85 10.95 -3.50
N GLU A 57 -2.05 10.73 -4.05
CA GLU A 57 -3.22 10.58 -3.19
C GLU A 57 -2.94 9.40 -2.27
N ALA A 58 -2.68 9.70 -1.01
CA ALA A 58 -2.43 8.70 0.01
C ALA A 58 -3.62 7.74 0.06
N HIS A 59 -3.38 6.48 -0.34
CA HIS A 59 -4.18 5.30 -0.03
C HIS A 59 -5.71 5.47 -0.11
N SER A 60 -6.21 6.23 -1.09
CA SER A 60 -7.66 6.31 -1.34
C SER A 60 -8.23 4.94 -1.76
N GLU A 61 -7.37 4.06 -2.27
CA GLU A 61 -7.67 2.66 -2.62
C GLU A 61 -8.16 1.84 -1.43
N TYR A 62 -7.71 2.12 -0.20
CA TYR A 62 -8.16 1.36 0.96
C TYR A 62 -9.38 1.98 1.65
N ARG A 63 -9.80 3.16 1.21
CA ARG A 63 -10.91 3.89 1.80
C ARG A 63 -12.22 3.12 1.69
N GLU A 64 -12.40 2.33 0.63
CA GLU A 64 -13.58 1.48 0.45
C GLU A 64 -13.66 0.34 1.49
N PHE A 65 -12.53 -0.04 2.08
CA PHE A 65 -12.48 -1.09 3.12
C PHE A 65 -12.60 -0.52 4.54
N CYS A 66 -12.60 0.81 4.71
CA CYS A 66 -12.72 1.44 6.02
C CYS A 66 -14.20 1.64 6.41
N GLY A 67 -14.53 1.39 7.68
CA GLY A 67 -15.86 1.67 8.23
C GLY A 67 -16.96 0.70 7.79
N LEU A 68 -16.58 -0.47 7.28
CA LEU A 68 -17.53 -1.50 6.83
C LEU A 68 -18.16 -2.30 7.98
N TRP A 69 -17.51 -2.36 9.14
CA TRP A 69 -18.00 -3.13 10.27
C TRP A 69 -19.10 -2.39 11.00
N THR A 70 -20.18 -3.10 11.28
CA THR A 70 -21.17 -2.67 12.26
C THR A 70 -20.62 -2.84 13.68
N GLU A 71 -21.28 -2.22 14.65
CA GLU A 71 -20.99 -2.42 16.07
C GLU A 71 -21.14 -3.90 16.48
N GLU A 72 -22.09 -4.62 15.88
CA GLU A 72 -22.29 -6.05 16.11
C GLU A 72 -21.13 -6.88 15.58
N ASP A 73 -20.67 -6.62 14.34
CA ASP A 73 -19.50 -7.29 13.76
C ASP A 73 -18.25 -7.10 14.64
N ALA A 74 -18.05 -5.88 15.14
CA ALA A 74 -16.92 -5.57 16.02
C ALA A 74 -16.99 -6.32 17.36
N ARG A 75 -18.18 -6.42 17.96
CA ARG A 75 -18.39 -7.17 19.22
C ARG A 75 -18.18 -8.66 19.02
N ASP A 76 -18.74 -9.23 17.95
CA ASP A 76 -18.59 -10.65 17.67
C ASP A 76 -17.16 -11.03 17.34
N PHE A 77 -16.46 -10.21 16.55
CA PHE A 77 -15.04 -10.40 16.29
C PHE A 77 -14.23 -10.38 17.59
N THR A 78 -14.44 -9.37 18.43
CA THR A 78 -13.71 -9.23 19.70
C THR A 78 -13.94 -10.43 20.61
N ARG A 79 -15.20 -10.87 20.76
CA ARG A 79 -15.57 -12.06 21.54
C ARG A 79 -14.89 -13.32 21.02
N ILE A 80 -14.81 -13.51 19.70
CA ILE A 80 -14.13 -14.67 19.10
C ILE A 80 -12.61 -14.60 19.34
N GLN A 81 -12.02 -13.40 19.40
CA GLN A 81 -10.59 -13.21 19.62
C GLN A 81 -10.17 -13.30 21.10
N GLU A 82 -11.09 -13.42 22.06
CA GLU A 82 -10.75 -13.52 23.50
C GLU A 82 -9.75 -14.64 23.81
N SER A 83 -9.79 -15.76 23.10
CA SER A 83 -8.79 -16.84 23.29
C SER A 83 -7.40 -16.46 22.77
N ASN A 84 -7.34 -15.57 21.77
CA ASN A 84 -6.10 -15.18 21.08
C ASN A 84 -5.42 -13.97 21.74
N GLU A 85 -6.07 -13.32 22.70
CA GLU A 85 -5.47 -12.22 23.46
C GLU A 85 -4.44 -12.70 24.49
N HIS A 86 -4.48 -13.99 24.83
CA HIS A 86 -3.57 -14.62 25.77
C HIS A 86 -2.41 -15.28 25.02
N VAL A 87 -1.20 -14.80 25.29
CA VAL A 87 0.03 -15.42 24.80
C VAL A 87 0.47 -16.50 25.77
N ASP A 88 0.43 -17.76 25.34
CA ASP A 88 1.05 -18.86 26.08
C ASP A 88 2.57 -18.85 25.86
N LEU A 89 3.31 -18.36 26.86
CA LEU A 89 4.77 -18.29 26.81
C LEU A 89 5.43 -19.67 26.73
N SER A 90 4.73 -20.75 27.09
CA SER A 90 5.25 -22.12 26.98
C SER A 90 5.28 -22.62 25.54
N GLU A 91 4.46 -22.07 24.63
CA GLU A 91 4.52 -22.36 23.19
C GLU A 91 5.77 -21.77 22.51
N TRP A 92 6.52 -20.92 23.22
CA TRP A 92 7.69 -20.20 22.73
C TRP A 92 9.00 -20.64 23.41
N GLN A 93 8.96 -21.69 24.24
CA GLN A 93 10.12 -22.26 24.90
C GLN A 93 10.39 -23.65 24.28
N ASP A 94 11.61 -23.86 23.79
CA ASP A 94 12.07 -25.11 23.16
C ASP A 94 12.06 -26.32 24.12
#